data_AF-A0A6C0PW83-F1
#
_entry.id   AF-A0A6C0PW83-F1
#
_cell.length_a   1.000
_cell.length_b   1.000
_cell.length_c   1.000
_cell.angle_alpha   90.00
_cell.angle_beta   90.00
_cell.angle_gamma   90.00
#
_symmetry.space_group_name_H-M   'P 1'
#
loop_
_entity.id
_entity.type
_entity.pdbx_description
1 polymer ?
#
loop_
_entity_poly.entity_id
_entity_poly.type
_entity_poly.pdbx_seq_one_letter_code
_entity_poly.pdbx_strand_id
1 'polypeptide(L)'
;MDQQTVNTVRAGGGDVIPSFGGWSGNKLESSCGSAGELAAAYQKVINAYGLKAIDIDIEAAAYDSPTVQQRTVDALKTIRANNPGIKIYITFGTGQNGPDTSLINRAASSGLTVDSWTIMPFNFGGNGQNMGTLSVRAAEGLKTAVKNAYGYGDDEAYRKTGISSMNGVTDVGETITVADFRTILAYAQQRHLARLTFWSVNRDRPCTGGGADTCSGVSQSAWDFTRVLAQYRG
;
A
#
# COMPACT_ATOMS: atom_id res chain seq x y z
N MET A 1 -1.96 -4.62 17.07
CA MET A 1 -2.40 -3.27 17.47
C MET A 1 -3.70 -3.41 18.26
N ASP A 2 -3.83 -2.71 19.38
CA ASP A 2 -5.02 -2.69 20.22
C ASP A 2 -5.61 -1.28 20.34
N GLN A 3 -6.73 -1.14 21.06
CA GLN A 3 -7.43 0.14 21.23
C GLN A 3 -6.56 1.20 21.90
N GLN A 4 -5.67 0.80 22.82
CA GLN A 4 -4.77 1.71 23.51
C GLN A 4 -3.81 2.38 22.52
N THR A 5 -3.26 1.60 21.58
CA THR A 5 -2.40 2.13 20.52
C THR A 5 -3.14 3.16 19.66
N VAL A 6 -4.36 2.85 19.24
CA VAL A 6 -5.20 3.75 18.43
C VAL A 6 -5.47 5.07 19.16
N ASN A 7 -5.86 4.99 20.44
CA ASN A 7 -6.13 6.16 21.25
C ASN A 7 -4.88 7.01 21.47
N THR A 8 -3.71 6.39 21.62
CA THR A 8 -2.43 7.10 21.76
C THR A 8 -2.10 7.91 20.51
N VAL A 9 -2.26 7.32 19.32
CA VAL A 9 -2.05 8.03 18.04
C VAL A 9 -3.03 9.20 17.89
N ARG A 10 -4.31 8.99 18.23
CA ARG A 10 -5.34 10.04 18.16
C ARG A 10 -5.12 11.16 19.15
N ALA A 11 -4.66 10.86 20.37
CA ALA A 11 -4.29 11.86 21.35
C ALA A 11 -3.10 12.73 20.88
N GLY A 12 -2.22 12.16 20.03
CA GLY A 12 -1.15 12.88 19.34
C GLY A 12 -1.59 13.66 18.09
N GLY A 13 -2.88 13.70 17.76
CA GLY A 13 -3.43 14.42 16.60
C GLY A 13 -3.43 13.64 15.28
N GLY A 14 -3.06 12.35 15.29
CA GLY A 14 -3.10 11.46 14.13
C GLY A 14 -4.36 10.59 14.06
N ASP A 15 -4.38 9.67 13.10
CA ASP A 15 -5.34 8.55 13.05
C ASP A 15 -4.62 7.31 12.48
N VAL A 16 -5.28 6.16 12.51
CA VAL A 16 -4.72 4.89 12.05
C VAL A 16 -5.44 4.34 10.82
N ILE A 17 -4.71 3.58 10.02
CA ILE A 17 -5.23 2.81 8.88
C ILE A 17 -4.77 1.37 9.10
N PRO A 18 -5.64 0.42 9.46
CA PRO A 18 -5.24 -0.97 9.45
C PRO A 18 -5.05 -1.42 8.00
N SER A 19 -4.07 -2.30 7.82
CA SER A 19 -3.92 -3.06 6.58
C SER A 19 -4.40 -4.49 6.82
N PHE A 20 -5.22 -5.01 5.91
CA PHE A 20 -5.67 -6.40 5.88
C PHE A 20 -4.88 -7.17 4.84
N GLY A 21 -4.54 -8.43 5.13
CA GLY A 21 -3.76 -9.29 4.23
C GLY A 21 -2.27 -9.29 4.58
N GLY A 22 -1.43 -8.87 3.63
CA GLY A 22 0.03 -8.95 3.70
C GLY A 22 0.58 -10.31 3.21
N TRP A 23 1.90 -10.46 3.23
CA TRP A 23 2.60 -11.62 2.66
C TRP A 23 2.23 -12.94 3.36
N SER A 24 2.15 -12.92 4.69
CA SER A 24 2.04 -14.13 5.53
C SER A 24 0.80 -14.13 6.44
N GLY A 25 0.45 -15.31 6.96
CA GLY A 25 -0.70 -15.50 7.84
C GLY A 25 -2.01 -15.82 7.11
N ASN A 26 -3.07 -16.02 7.88
CA ASN A 26 -4.41 -16.31 7.36
C ASN A 26 -5.07 -15.01 6.89
N LYS A 27 -5.28 -14.90 5.57
CA LYS A 27 -5.86 -13.72 4.92
C LYS A 27 -7.38 -13.81 4.94
N LEU A 28 -8.08 -12.72 5.26
CA LEU A 28 -9.56 -12.71 5.27
C LEU A 28 -10.11 -12.96 3.86
N GLU A 29 -9.42 -12.42 2.86
CA GLU A 29 -9.70 -12.53 1.42
C GLU A 29 -9.77 -13.99 0.98
N SER A 30 -8.91 -14.85 1.56
CA SER A 30 -8.87 -16.29 1.30
C SER A 30 -9.78 -17.09 2.25
N SER A 31 -10.00 -16.61 3.48
CA SER A 31 -10.71 -17.35 4.53
C SER A 31 -12.24 -17.21 4.47
N CYS A 32 -12.73 -16.04 4.03
CA CYS A 32 -14.17 -15.80 3.87
C CYS A 32 -14.68 -16.45 2.58
N GLY A 33 -15.79 -17.18 2.65
CA GLY A 33 -16.37 -17.92 1.51
C GLY A 33 -17.13 -17.04 0.52
N SER A 34 -17.56 -15.85 0.94
CA SER A 34 -18.35 -14.92 0.13
C SER A 34 -17.94 -13.45 0.32
N ALA A 35 -18.39 -12.58 -0.60
CA ALA A 35 -18.15 -11.14 -0.51
C ALA A 35 -18.86 -10.52 0.71
N GLY A 36 -20.03 -11.04 1.08
CA GLY A 36 -20.78 -10.59 2.26
C GLY A 36 -20.06 -10.94 3.56
N GLU A 37 -19.51 -12.15 3.67
CA GLU A 37 -18.69 -12.55 4.83
C GLU A 37 -17.42 -11.70 4.93
N LEU A 38 -16.75 -11.44 3.80
CA LEU A 38 -15.55 -10.62 3.77
C LEU A 38 -15.86 -9.16 4.18
N ALA A 39 -16.94 -8.57 3.65
CA ALA A 39 -17.38 -7.25 4.04
C ALA A 39 -17.75 -7.19 5.53
N ALA A 40 -18.43 -8.20 6.07
CA ALA A 40 -18.76 -8.27 7.49
C ALA A 40 -17.50 -8.33 8.38
N ALA A 41 -16.47 -9.07 7.95
CA ALA A 41 -15.20 -9.15 8.66
C ALA A 41 -14.46 -7.80 8.69
N TYR A 42 -14.36 -7.10 7.54
CA TYR A 42 -13.79 -5.75 7.49
C TYR A 42 -14.60 -4.76 8.34
N GLN A 43 -15.94 -4.79 8.23
CA GLN A 43 -16.83 -3.91 8.96
C GLN A 43 -16.68 -4.07 10.47
N LYS A 44 -16.45 -5.28 10.96
CA LYS A 44 -16.22 -5.55 12.39
C LYS A 44 -15.01 -4.76 12.91
N VAL A 45 -13.92 -4.71 12.15
CA VAL A 45 -12.70 -3.96 12.54
C VAL A 45 -12.92 -2.45 12.39
N ILE A 46 -13.60 -2.01 11.32
CA ILE A 46 -14.01 -0.60 11.13
C ILE A 46 -14.80 -0.10 12.33
N ASN A 47 -15.81 -0.86 12.76
CA ASN A 47 -16.66 -0.50 13.89
C ASN A 47 -15.91 -0.53 15.21
N ALA A 48 -15.07 -1.55 15.43
CA ALA A 48 -14.35 -1.71 16.69
C ALA A 48 -13.45 -0.50 17.02
N TYR A 49 -12.81 0.08 16.00
CA TYR A 49 -11.86 1.18 16.18
C TYR A 49 -12.38 2.53 15.68
N GLY A 50 -13.60 2.60 15.13
CA GLY A 50 -14.15 3.81 14.51
C GLY A 50 -13.24 4.33 13.40
N LEU A 51 -12.89 3.47 12.45
CA LEU A 51 -11.90 3.77 11.41
C LEU A 51 -12.47 4.64 10.31
N LYS A 52 -11.64 5.58 9.83
CA LYS A 52 -11.96 6.46 8.70
C LYS A 52 -11.34 5.98 7.39
N ALA A 53 -10.45 5.00 7.47
CA ALA A 53 -9.69 4.48 6.35
C ALA A 53 -9.31 3.03 6.59
N ILE A 54 -9.21 2.24 5.51
CA ILE A 54 -8.67 0.89 5.51
C ILE A 54 -7.73 0.70 4.31
N ASP A 55 -6.78 -0.22 4.45
CA ASP A 55 -5.90 -0.68 3.39
C ASP A 55 -6.06 -2.19 3.20
N ILE A 56 -6.14 -2.65 1.95
CA ILE A 56 -6.16 -4.07 1.61
C ILE A 56 -4.83 -4.38 0.92
N ASP A 57 -3.90 -4.99 1.65
CA ASP A 57 -2.64 -5.49 1.13
C ASP A 57 -2.84 -6.92 0.60
N ILE A 58 -3.25 -7.01 -0.66
CA ILE A 58 -3.63 -8.27 -1.30
C ILE A 58 -2.45 -8.86 -2.07
N GLU A 59 -1.90 -9.95 -1.53
CA GLU A 59 -0.67 -10.58 -2.04
C GLU A 59 -0.78 -12.09 -2.25
N ALA A 60 0.18 -12.64 -3.00
CA ALA A 60 0.35 -14.07 -3.25
C ALA A 60 -0.94 -14.73 -3.80
N ALA A 61 -1.30 -15.93 -3.32
CA ALA A 61 -2.46 -16.68 -3.81
C ALA A 61 -3.80 -15.92 -3.73
N ALA A 62 -3.94 -14.95 -2.82
CA ALA A 62 -5.14 -14.11 -2.76
C ALA A 62 -5.19 -13.14 -3.96
N TYR A 63 -4.05 -12.58 -4.34
CA TYR A 63 -3.92 -11.72 -5.52
C TYR A 63 -4.08 -12.53 -6.82
N ASP A 64 -3.43 -13.69 -6.92
CA ASP A 64 -3.40 -14.49 -8.15
C ASP A 64 -4.74 -15.13 -8.52
N SER A 65 -5.70 -15.16 -7.59
CA SER A 65 -7.01 -15.79 -7.80
C SER A 65 -8.05 -14.79 -8.30
N PRO A 66 -8.55 -14.91 -9.55
CA PRO A 66 -9.60 -14.03 -10.06
C PRO A 66 -10.89 -14.06 -9.22
N THR A 67 -11.17 -15.20 -8.59
CA THR A 67 -12.32 -15.36 -7.69
C THR A 67 -12.15 -14.55 -6.41
N VAL A 68 -10.96 -14.56 -5.82
CA VAL A 68 -10.65 -13.78 -4.60
C VAL A 68 -10.60 -12.30 -4.92
N GLN A 69 -10.03 -11.90 -6.07
CA GLN A 69 -10.08 -10.52 -6.54
C GLN A 69 -11.53 -10.02 -6.66
N GLN A 70 -12.43 -10.78 -7.31
CA GLN A 70 -13.84 -10.40 -7.45
C GLN A 70 -14.54 -10.29 -6.10
N ARG A 71 -14.34 -11.29 -5.23
CA ARG A 71 -14.88 -11.28 -3.87
C ARG A 71 -14.45 -10.05 -3.09
N THR A 72 -13.18 -9.67 -3.19
CA THR A 72 -12.60 -8.50 -2.53
C THR A 72 -13.22 -7.21 -3.07
N VAL A 73 -13.34 -7.09 -4.40
CA VAL A 73 -13.99 -5.93 -5.04
C VAL A 73 -15.45 -5.76 -4.57
N ASP A 74 -16.23 -6.84 -4.56
CA ASP A 74 -17.64 -6.80 -4.16
C ASP A 74 -17.81 -6.51 -2.66
N ALA A 75 -16.90 -7.03 -1.83
CA ALA A 75 -16.86 -6.71 -0.41
C ALA A 75 -16.57 -5.22 -0.16
N LEU A 76 -15.60 -4.64 -0.88
CA LEU A 76 -15.22 -3.23 -0.75
C LEU A 76 -16.32 -2.28 -1.25
N LYS A 77 -17.11 -2.67 -2.25
CA LYS A 77 -18.32 -1.93 -2.64
C LYS A 77 -19.32 -1.86 -1.49
N THR A 78 -19.53 -2.97 -0.79
CA THR A 78 -20.39 -3.03 0.40
C THR A 78 -19.85 -2.14 1.52
N ILE A 79 -18.53 -2.19 1.79
CA ILE A 79 -17.89 -1.32 2.79
C ILE A 79 -18.09 0.15 2.44
N ARG A 80 -17.87 0.56 1.20
CA ARG A 80 -18.05 1.95 0.79
C ARG A 80 -19.51 2.40 0.90
N ALA A 81 -20.46 1.54 0.55
CA ALA A 81 -21.89 1.84 0.69
C ALA A 81 -22.31 2.03 2.16
N ASN A 82 -21.78 1.19 3.06
CA ASN A 82 -22.15 1.20 4.48
C ASN A 82 -21.44 2.31 5.27
N ASN A 83 -20.32 2.85 4.79
CA ASN A 83 -19.51 3.82 5.51
C ASN A 83 -19.24 5.06 4.63
N PRO A 84 -20.22 5.97 4.49
CA PRO A 84 -20.02 7.21 3.74
C PRO A 84 -18.78 7.97 4.23
N GLY A 85 -17.86 8.28 3.31
CA GLY A 85 -16.62 9.00 3.61
C GLY A 85 -15.42 8.13 4.00
N ILE A 86 -15.58 6.80 4.14
CA ILE A 86 -14.43 5.91 4.38
C ILE A 86 -13.44 5.96 3.21
N LYS A 87 -12.15 6.02 3.54
CA LYS A 87 -11.06 5.91 2.58
C LYS A 87 -10.66 4.45 2.37
N ILE A 88 -10.53 4.04 1.11
CA ILE A 88 -10.11 2.67 0.77
C ILE A 88 -8.81 2.75 -0.02
N TYR A 89 -7.81 2.04 0.47
CA TYR A 89 -6.53 1.81 -0.20
C TYR A 89 -6.42 0.34 -0.58
N ILE A 90 -5.82 0.06 -1.73
CA ILE A 90 -5.47 -1.30 -2.14
C ILE A 90 -3.99 -1.32 -2.44
N THR A 91 -3.24 -2.11 -1.70
CA THR A 91 -1.80 -2.29 -1.81
C THR A 91 -1.50 -3.67 -2.41
N PHE A 92 -0.58 -3.74 -3.37
CA PHE A 92 -0.24 -4.98 -4.08
C PHE A 92 1.13 -4.90 -4.75
N GLY A 93 1.67 -6.06 -5.13
CA GLY A 93 2.95 -6.17 -5.84
C GLY A 93 2.94 -5.52 -7.23
N THR A 94 4.12 -5.27 -7.77
CA THR A 94 4.29 -4.66 -9.10
C THR A 94 5.50 -5.23 -9.82
N GLY A 95 5.49 -5.19 -11.15
CA GLY A 95 6.70 -5.28 -11.95
C GLY A 95 7.40 -3.93 -12.05
N GLN A 96 8.59 -3.93 -12.66
CA GLN A 96 9.39 -2.72 -12.83
C GLN A 96 8.81 -1.68 -13.81
N ASN A 97 7.80 -2.07 -14.60
CA ASN A 97 7.08 -1.20 -15.54
C ASN A 97 5.61 -1.01 -15.14
N GLY A 98 5.27 -1.27 -13.88
CA GLY A 98 3.91 -1.26 -13.36
C GLY A 98 3.39 -2.66 -13.03
N PRO A 99 2.23 -2.74 -12.38
CA PRO A 99 1.60 -4.01 -12.06
C PRO A 99 0.90 -4.58 -13.29
N ASP A 100 0.43 -5.83 -13.20
CA ASP A 100 -0.62 -6.28 -14.11
C ASP A 100 -1.92 -5.49 -13.84
N THR A 101 -2.89 -5.63 -14.75
CA THR A 101 -4.12 -4.83 -14.71
C THR A 101 -5.33 -5.61 -14.23
N SER A 102 -5.18 -6.86 -13.77
CA SER A 102 -6.31 -7.77 -13.52
C SER A 102 -7.25 -7.25 -12.43
N LEU A 103 -6.71 -6.90 -11.26
CA LEU A 103 -7.49 -6.39 -10.13
C LEU A 103 -8.06 -4.99 -10.41
N ILE A 104 -7.26 -4.10 -11.01
CA ILE A 104 -7.68 -2.72 -11.35
C ILE A 104 -8.85 -2.75 -12.34
N ASN A 105 -8.72 -3.52 -13.43
CA ASN A 105 -9.78 -3.63 -14.44
C ASN A 105 -11.06 -4.24 -13.84
N ARG A 106 -10.91 -5.26 -12.99
CA ARG A 106 -12.05 -5.89 -12.30
C ARG A 106 -12.79 -4.92 -11.41
N ALA A 107 -12.07 -4.12 -10.63
CA ALA A 107 -12.65 -3.08 -9.79
C ALA A 107 -13.37 -2.02 -10.63
N ALA A 108 -12.74 -1.53 -11.70
CA ALA A 108 -13.32 -0.56 -12.61
C ALA A 108 -14.61 -1.09 -13.28
N SER A 109 -14.57 -2.30 -13.85
CA SER A 109 -15.74 -2.94 -14.45
C SER A 109 -16.87 -3.21 -13.45
N SER A 110 -16.55 -3.41 -12.17
CA SER A 110 -17.54 -3.58 -11.10
C SER A 110 -18.06 -2.24 -10.54
N GLY A 111 -17.52 -1.10 -11.01
CA GLY A 111 -17.87 0.24 -10.53
C GLY A 111 -17.27 0.60 -9.16
N LEU A 112 -16.29 -0.17 -8.67
CA LEU A 112 -15.55 0.18 -7.46
C LEU A 112 -14.51 1.25 -7.82
N THR A 113 -14.57 2.38 -7.12
CA THR A 113 -13.47 3.34 -7.06
C THR A 113 -12.82 3.29 -5.68
N VAL A 114 -11.51 3.51 -5.62
CA VAL A 114 -10.74 3.58 -4.37
C VAL A 114 -10.07 4.94 -4.24
N ASP A 115 -9.55 5.24 -3.05
CA ASP A 115 -8.86 6.49 -2.78
C ASP A 115 -7.39 6.40 -3.21
N SER A 116 -6.78 5.22 -3.17
CA SER A 116 -5.56 4.96 -3.95
C SER A 116 -5.34 3.48 -4.25
N TRP A 117 -4.89 3.23 -5.48
CA TRP A 117 -4.16 2.04 -5.87
C TRP A 117 -2.69 2.24 -5.49
N THR A 118 -2.11 1.36 -4.70
CA THR A 118 -0.75 1.50 -4.17
C THR A 118 0.09 0.30 -4.56
N ILE A 119 1.26 0.55 -5.16
CA ILE A 119 2.20 -0.51 -5.51
C ILE A 119 3.29 -0.66 -4.45
N MET A 120 3.83 -1.88 -4.37
CA MET A 120 5.02 -2.22 -3.58
C MET A 120 6.24 -2.43 -4.49
N PRO A 121 7.01 -1.38 -4.82
CA PRO A 121 8.14 -1.46 -5.75
C PRO A 121 9.41 -2.00 -5.06
N PHE A 122 9.31 -3.22 -4.55
CA PHE A 122 10.40 -4.00 -3.96
C PHE A 122 10.11 -5.49 -4.19
N ASN A 123 11.14 -6.32 -4.05
CA ASN A 123 11.10 -7.74 -4.38
C ASN A 123 10.68 -8.00 -5.85
N PHE A 124 11.11 -7.12 -6.77
CA PHE A 124 10.65 -7.09 -8.17
C PHE A 124 11.78 -7.17 -9.22
N GLY A 125 12.96 -7.64 -8.82
CA GLY A 125 14.12 -7.88 -9.70
C GLY A 125 15.02 -6.65 -9.89
N GLY A 126 15.11 -5.78 -8.89
CA GLY A 126 15.88 -4.53 -8.91
C GLY A 126 17.34 -4.65 -8.44
N ASN A 127 17.85 -5.85 -8.15
CA ASN A 127 19.21 -6.03 -7.61
C ASN A 127 20.26 -5.35 -8.51
N GLY A 128 21.16 -4.58 -7.88
CA GLY A 128 22.23 -3.85 -8.58
C GLY A 128 21.77 -2.63 -9.39
N GLN A 129 20.49 -2.27 -9.34
CA GLN A 129 19.93 -1.11 -10.04
C GLN A 129 19.56 0.01 -9.06
N ASN A 130 19.27 1.21 -9.60
CA ASN A 130 18.80 2.33 -8.80
C ASN A 130 17.31 2.15 -8.44
N MET A 131 17.04 1.82 -7.18
CA MET A 131 15.69 1.49 -6.71
C MET A 131 14.73 2.68 -6.71
N GLY A 132 15.22 3.91 -6.54
CA GLY A 132 14.41 5.13 -6.65
C GLY A 132 13.85 5.31 -8.06
N THR A 133 14.71 5.20 -9.08
CA THR A 133 14.33 5.29 -10.49
C THR A 133 13.39 4.15 -10.89
N LEU A 134 13.66 2.91 -10.44
CA LEU A 134 12.78 1.77 -10.70
C LEU A 134 11.40 1.95 -10.08
N SER A 135 11.33 2.48 -8.86
CA SER A 135 10.06 2.77 -8.18
C SER A 135 9.24 3.80 -8.93
N VAL A 136 9.87 4.87 -9.42
CA VAL A 136 9.21 5.89 -10.26
C VAL A 136 8.70 5.28 -11.56
N ARG A 137 9.49 4.44 -12.23
CA ARG A 137 9.07 3.76 -13.46
C ARG A 137 7.87 2.84 -13.22
N ALA A 138 7.87 2.08 -12.13
CA ALA A 138 6.75 1.24 -11.76
C ALA A 138 5.48 2.08 -11.49
N ALA A 139 5.63 3.25 -10.84
CA ALA A 139 4.53 4.15 -10.56
C ALA A 139 3.91 4.78 -11.82
N GLU A 140 4.71 5.09 -12.85
CA GLU A 140 4.21 5.52 -14.16
C GLU A 140 3.38 4.42 -14.86
N GLY A 141 3.82 3.17 -14.74
CA GLY A 141 3.08 2.00 -15.20
C GLY A 141 1.73 1.85 -14.49
N LEU A 142 1.74 1.94 -13.16
CA LEU A 142 0.52 1.94 -12.35
C LEU A 142 -0.43 3.07 -12.77
N LYS A 143 0.07 4.30 -12.91
CA LYS A 143 -0.75 5.43 -13.37
C LYS A 143 -1.41 5.12 -14.70
N THR A 144 -0.68 4.53 -15.64
CA THR A 144 -1.21 4.17 -16.96
C THR A 144 -2.32 3.11 -16.85
N ALA A 145 -2.13 2.08 -16.01
CA ALA A 145 -3.14 1.07 -15.75
C ALA A 145 -4.44 1.69 -15.18
N VAL A 146 -4.32 2.54 -14.16
CA VAL A 146 -5.47 3.23 -13.53
C VAL A 146 -6.16 4.16 -14.53
N LYS A 147 -5.39 4.96 -15.28
CA LYS A 147 -5.90 5.85 -16.32
C LYS A 147 -6.78 5.10 -17.32
N ASN A 148 -6.26 3.99 -17.85
CA ASN A 148 -6.94 3.22 -18.89
C ASN A 148 -8.18 2.51 -18.36
N ALA A 149 -8.10 1.93 -17.15
CA ALA A 149 -9.22 1.19 -16.56
C ALA A 149 -10.43 2.08 -16.26
N TYR A 150 -10.19 3.33 -15.83
CA TYR A 150 -11.24 4.25 -15.39
C TYR A 150 -11.54 5.39 -16.37
N GLY A 151 -10.77 5.54 -17.46
CA GLY A 151 -10.94 6.63 -18.42
C GLY A 151 -10.55 8.01 -17.88
N TYR A 152 -9.62 8.05 -16.91
CA TYR A 152 -9.20 9.30 -16.27
C TYR A 152 -8.24 10.14 -17.13
N GLY A 153 -8.12 11.43 -16.78
CA GLY A 153 -7.00 12.26 -17.19
C GLY A 153 -5.71 11.88 -16.44
N ASP A 154 -4.54 12.35 -16.91
CA ASP A 154 -3.26 12.01 -16.26
C ASP A 154 -3.16 12.51 -14.82
N ASP A 155 -3.53 13.77 -14.53
CA ASP A 155 -3.49 14.33 -13.17
C ASP A 155 -4.41 13.57 -12.21
N GLU A 156 -5.64 13.26 -12.65
CA GLU A 156 -6.56 12.45 -11.84
C GLU A 156 -6.01 11.05 -11.58
N ALA A 157 -5.42 10.40 -12.60
CA ALA A 157 -4.83 9.09 -12.43
C ALA A 157 -3.66 9.11 -11.42
N TYR A 158 -2.78 10.13 -11.45
CA TYR A 158 -1.73 10.27 -10.42
C TYR A 158 -2.31 10.43 -9.01
N ARG A 159 -3.36 11.26 -8.86
CA ARG A 159 -4.06 11.47 -7.58
C ARG A 159 -4.87 10.25 -7.12
N LYS A 160 -4.87 9.17 -7.89
CA LYS A 160 -5.47 7.87 -7.53
C LYS A 160 -4.43 6.77 -7.33
N THR A 161 -3.14 7.10 -7.42
CA THR A 161 -2.05 6.14 -7.24
C THR A 161 -1.20 6.45 -6.02
N GLY A 162 -0.41 5.46 -5.59
CA GLY A 162 0.44 5.56 -4.43
C GLY A 162 1.61 4.59 -4.47
N ILE A 163 2.57 4.81 -3.59
CA ILE A 163 3.76 3.96 -3.43
C ILE A 163 3.88 3.55 -1.97
N SER A 164 4.03 2.25 -1.71
CA SER A 164 4.46 1.70 -0.43
C SER A 164 5.78 0.98 -0.64
N SER A 165 6.91 1.67 -0.44
CA SER A 165 8.24 1.07 -0.69
C SER A 165 8.71 0.22 0.51
N MET A 166 9.91 -0.37 0.44
CA MET A 166 10.57 -1.04 1.56
C MET A 166 11.87 -0.31 1.88
N ASN A 167 12.19 -0.08 3.15
CA ASN A 167 13.44 0.62 3.50
C ASN A 167 14.63 -0.34 3.61
N GLY A 168 15.77 0.00 3.02
CA GLY A 168 16.99 -0.81 3.13
C GLY A 168 16.97 -2.10 2.32
N VAL A 169 17.57 -3.16 2.86
CA VAL A 169 17.74 -4.45 2.20
C VAL A 169 16.42 -5.22 2.20
N THR A 170 15.98 -5.68 1.03
CA THR A 170 14.75 -6.44 0.85
C THR A 170 14.98 -7.95 0.97
N ASP A 171 13.90 -8.74 0.95
CA ASP A 171 13.98 -10.20 1.10
C ASP A 171 14.75 -10.88 -0.04
N VAL A 172 14.82 -10.24 -1.21
CA VAL A 172 15.56 -10.72 -2.38
C VAL A 172 16.92 -10.04 -2.57
N GLY A 173 17.35 -9.22 -1.60
CA GLY A 173 18.65 -8.56 -1.62
C GLY A 173 18.72 -7.27 -2.46
N GLU A 174 17.58 -6.69 -2.84
CA GLU A 174 17.57 -5.31 -3.36
C GLU A 174 17.96 -4.36 -2.22
N THR A 175 18.59 -3.24 -2.55
CA THR A 175 19.00 -2.24 -1.54
C THR A 175 18.33 -0.91 -1.84
N ILE A 176 17.40 -0.50 -0.99
CA ILE A 176 16.66 0.76 -1.12
C ILE A 176 17.17 1.76 -0.09
N THR A 177 17.89 2.77 -0.55
CA THR A 177 18.58 3.73 0.32
C THR A 177 17.71 4.93 0.70
N VAL A 178 18.18 5.73 1.65
CA VAL A 178 17.55 7.03 1.98
C VAL A 178 17.55 7.97 0.76
N ALA A 179 18.55 7.87 -0.13
CA ALA A 179 18.57 8.66 -1.36
C ALA A 179 17.47 8.23 -2.34
N ASP A 180 17.21 6.93 -2.47
CA ASP A 180 16.09 6.41 -3.27
C ASP A 180 14.74 6.92 -2.75
N PHE A 181 14.58 6.95 -1.42
CA PHE A 181 13.39 7.53 -0.80
C PHE A 181 13.21 9.03 -1.08
N ARG A 182 14.30 9.80 -1.20
CA ARG A 182 14.20 11.21 -1.63
C ARG A 182 13.75 11.34 -3.08
N THR A 183 14.21 10.46 -3.96
CA THR A 183 13.73 10.38 -5.34
C THR A 183 12.23 10.06 -5.39
N ILE A 184 11.79 9.05 -4.63
CA ILE A 184 10.38 8.65 -4.54
C ILE A 184 9.52 9.79 -3.96
N LEU A 185 9.98 10.47 -2.91
CA LEU A 185 9.30 11.63 -2.32
C LEU A 185 9.13 12.75 -3.34
N ALA A 186 10.20 13.13 -4.06
CA ALA A 186 10.15 14.22 -5.03
C ALA A 186 9.14 13.91 -6.15
N TYR A 187 9.11 12.66 -6.62
CA TYR A 187 8.10 12.21 -7.56
C TYR A 187 6.68 12.31 -6.99
N ALA A 188 6.48 11.82 -5.76
CA ALA A 188 5.18 11.84 -5.11
C ALA A 188 4.64 13.27 -4.92
N GLN A 189 5.51 14.21 -4.55
CA GLN A 189 5.19 15.64 -4.44
C GLN A 189 4.87 16.26 -5.80
N GLN A 190 5.68 15.97 -6.83
CA GLN A 190 5.48 16.51 -8.17
C GLN A 190 4.17 16.04 -8.81
N ARG A 191 3.76 14.80 -8.53
CA ARG A 191 2.57 14.17 -9.11
C ARG A 191 1.35 14.20 -8.21
N HIS A 192 1.46 14.68 -6.98
CA HIS A 192 0.38 14.71 -6.00
C HIS A 192 -0.29 13.33 -5.84
N LEU A 193 0.51 12.30 -5.57
CA LEU A 193 -0.01 10.96 -5.35
C LEU A 193 -1.06 10.96 -4.21
N ALA A 194 -1.92 9.94 -4.13
CA ALA A 194 -2.86 9.85 -3.01
C ALA A 194 -2.26 9.22 -1.76
N ARG A 195 -1.14 8.50 -1.90
CA ARG A 195 -0.51 7.77 -0.79
C ARG A 195 0.99 7.59 -0.97
N LEU A 196 1.74 7.82 0.10
CA LEU A 196 3.16 7.46 0.21
C LEU A 196 3.40 6.81 1.58
N THR A 197 3.79 5.53 1.58
CA THR A 197 4.05 4.73 2.79
C THR A 197 5.30 3.86 2.60
N PHE A 198 5.69 3.10 3.62
CA PHE A 198 6.76 2.12 3.49
C PHE A 198 6.69 1.00 4.53
N TRP A 199 7.26 -0.15 4.17
CA TRP A 199 7.61 -1.25 5.06
C TRP A 199 9.08 -1.13 5.50
N SER A 200 9.40 -0.86 6.77
CA SER A 200 8.47 -0.48 7.84
C SER A 200 9.16 0.41 8.87
N VAL A 201 8.34 1.08 9.69
CA VAL A 201 8.79 1.92 10.82
C VAL A 201 9.66 1.13 11.81
N ASN A 202 9.39 -0.17 11.99
CA ASN A 202 10.19 -1.05 12.83
C ASN A 202 11.63 -1.23 12.32
N ARG A 203 11.84 -1.11 11.01
CA ARG A 203 13.14 -1.27 10.36
C ARG A 203 13.93 0.03 10.23
N ASP A 204 13.33 1.18 10.53
CA ASP A 204 13.93 2.51 10.30
C ASP A 204 14.99 2.90 11.35
N ARG A 205 16.06 2.10 11.42
CA ARG A 205 17.18 2.25 12.36
C ARG A 205 18.42 1.50 11.88
N PRO A 206 19.63 1.93 12.31
CA PRO A 206 20.86 1.17 12.10
C PRO A 206 20.75 -0.24 12.69
N CYS A 207 21.42 -1.20 12.06
CA CYS A 207 21.49 -2.56 12.59
C CYS A 207 22.52 -2.66 13.72
N THR A 208 22.09 -3.20 14.86
CA THR A 208 22.95 -3.52 16.01
C THR A 208 22.92 -5.03 16.34
N GLY A 209 22.41 -5.85 15.40
CA GLY A 209 22.01 -7.25 15.61
C GLY A 209 20.49 -7.42 15.41
N GLY A 210 20.02 -8.68 15.33
CA GLY A 210 18.61 -9.00 15.08
C GLY A 210 18.31 -9.42 13.62
N GLY A 211 17.06 -9.81 13.35
CA GLY A 211 16.61 -10.24 12.02
C GLY A 211 16.25 -9.07 11.10
N ALA A 212 15.97 -9.37 9.83
CA ALA A 212 15.66 -8.37 8.78
C ALA A 212 14.50 -7.42 9.14
N ASP A 213 13.57 -7.83 10.01
CA ASP A 213 12.43 -7.02 10.47
C ASP A 213 12.78 -5.97 11.53
N THR A 214 14.01 -5.96 12.04
CA THR A 214 14.40 -5.11 13.18
C THR A 214 15.23 -3.89 12.79
N CYS A 215 15.80 -3.87 11.58
CA CYS A 215 16.62 -2.80 11.06
C CYS A 215 16.68 -2.87 9.53
N SER A 216 17.14 -1.80 8.88
CA SER A 216 17.10 -1.71 7.41
C SER A 216 18.27 -2.40 6.71
N GLY A 217 19.38 -2.65 7.40
CA GLY A 217 20.59 -3.21 6.77
C GLY A 217 21.38 -2.22 5.91
N VAL A 218 21.04 -0.93 5.93
CA VAL A 218 21.79 0.12 5.20
C VAL A 218 22.31 1.21 6.12
N SER A 219 23.26 2.00 5.63
CA SER A 219 23.74 3.19 6.34
C SER A 219 22.62 4.21 6.49
N GLN A 220 22.24 4.48 7.74
CA GLN A 220 21.23 5.47 8.11
C GLN A 220 21.44 5.91 9.57
N SER A 221 20.80 7.00 9.97
CA SER A 221 20.46 7.30 11.36
C SER A 221 19.05 6.80 11.67
N ALA A 222 18.72 6.63 12.96
CA ALA A 222 17.37 6.26 13.38
C ALA A 222 16.34 7.27 12.83
N TRP A 223 15.28 6.76 12.22
CA TRP A 223 14.17 7.53 11.64
C TRP A 223 14.47 8.33 10.37
N ASP A 224 15.55 8.04 9.64
CA ASP A 224 15.88 8.76 8.40
C ASP A 224 14.80 8.58 7.32
N PHE A 225 14.31 7.35 7.13
CA PHE A 225 13.29 7.08 6.11
C PHE A 225 11.96 7.76 6.48
N THR A 226 11.58 7.71 7.76
CA THR A 226 10.42 8.41 8.33
C THR A 226 10.54 9.92 8.15
N ARG A 227 11.71 10.52 8.42
CA ARG A 227 11.95 11.96 8.21
C ARG A 227 11.83 12.38 6.75
N VAL A 228 12.21 11.52 5.81
CA VAL A 228 11.98 11.79 4.39
C VAL A 228 10.48 11.78 4.10
N LEU A 229 9.76 10.71 4.44
CA LEU A 229 8.33 10.62 4.13
C LEU A 229 7.46 11.65 4.84
N ALA A 230 7.81 12.08 6.06
CA ALA A 230 7.07 13.10 6.80
C ALA A 230 7.07 14.48 6.12
N GLN A 231 7.90 14.69 5.09
CA GLN A 231 7.86 15.89 4.25
C GLN A 231 6.73 15.84 3.20
N TYR A 232 6.11 14.68 3.01
CA TYR A 232 4.96 14.52 2.14
C TYR A 232 3.67 14.96 2.83
N ARG A 233 2.89 15.85 2.19
CA ARG A 233 1.67 16.43 2.76
C ARG A 233 0.43 16.25 1.88
N GLY A 234 0.53 15.45 0.81
CA GLY A 234 -0.49 15.33 -0.24
C GLY A 234 -0.27 16.35 -1.34
#